data_AF-A9MJF8-F1
#
_entry.id   AF-A9MJF8-F1
#
_cell.length_a   1.000
_cell.length_b   1.000
_cell.length_c   1.000
_cell.angle_alpha   90.00
_cell.angle_beta   90.00
_cell.angle_gamma   90.00
#
_symmetry.space_group_name_H-M   'P 1'
#
loop_
_entity.id
_entity.type
_entity.pdbx_description
1 polymer ?
#
loop_
_entity_poly.entity_id
_entity_poly.type
_entity_poly.pdbx_seq_one_letter_code
_entity_poly.pdbx_strand_id
1 'polypeptide(L)'
;MPGGNLNLQLKCQDGIDVHATLTDATDTSNQSPVLSLDKTSTVRGVGLKIYKDDSPEALRFGPDSSVKGNINQWQFSTYRGEMNPAVSLNINYIRTGEIQTGTVQAISTITFSYQ
;
A
#
# COMPACT_ATOMS: atom_id res chain seq x y z
N MET A 1 -5.29 -9.53 -11.73
CA MET A 1 -5.77 -8.62 -12.80
C MET A 1 -5.48 -7.19 -12.36
N PRO A 2 -5.09 -6.26 -13.25
CA PRO A 2 -4.88 -4.86 -12.88
C PRO A 2 -6.17 -4.25 -12.32
N GLY A 3 -6.05 -3.58 -11.18
CA GLY A 3 -7.14 -2.86 -10.51
C GLY A 3 -6.91 -1.35 -10.45
N GLY A 4 -5.67 -0.89 -10.58
CA GLY A 4 -5.32 0.52 -10.68
C GLY A 4 -3.83 0.74 -10.55
N ASN A 5 -3.40 1.98 -10.78
CA ASN A 5 -2.03 2.42 -10.55
C ASN A 5 -2.08 3.82 -9.92
N LEU A 6 -1.17 4.09 -8.99
CA LEU A 6 -0.99 5.39 -8.35
C LEU A 6 0.48 5.75 -8.36
N ASN A 7 0.83 6.92 -8.88
CA ASN A 7 2.19 7.44 -8.84
C ASN A 7 2.31 8.47 -7.72
N LEU A 8 3.28 8.27 -6.84
CA LEU A 8 3.60 9.14 -5.73
C LEU A 8 4.96 9.77 -5.97
N GLN A 9 5.04 11.08 -5.85
CA GLN A 9 6.31 11.81 -5.90
C GLN A 9 6.36 12.77 -4.72
N LEU A 10 7.47 12.74 -3.99
CA LEU A 10 7.74 13.66 -2.89
C LEU A 10 8.83 14.65 -3.29
N LYS A 11 8.89 15.76 -2.58
CA LYS A 11 10.01 16.70 -2.64
C LYS A 11 10.63 16.78 -1.24
N CYS A 12 11.84 16.27 -1.10
CA CYS A 12 12.55 16.13 0.16
C CYS A 12 13.77 17.07 0.21
N GLN A 13 14.25 17.33 1.41
CA GLN A 13 15.55 17.97 1.63
C GLN A 13 16.68 16.94 1.54
N ASP A 14 17.89 17.41 1.28
CA ASP A 14 19.07 16.54 1.26
C ASP A 14 19.32 15.89 2.63
N GLY A 15 19.86 14.68 2.62
CA GLY A 15 20.24 13.91 3.82
C GLY A 15 19.12 13.16 4.55
N ILE A 16 17.86 13.26 4.13
CA ILE A 16 16.71 12.56 4.73
C ILE A 16 16.42 11.26 3.98
N ASP A 17 16.15 10.17 4.71
CA ASP A 17 15.58 8.94 4.15
C ASP A 17 14.07 8.91 4.38
N VAL A 18 13.32 8.44 3.40
CA VAL A 18 11.86 8.36 3.48
C VAL A 18 11.44 6.90 3.41
N HIS A 19 10.70 6.50 4.43
CA HIS A 19 9.99 5.25 4.46
C HIS A 19 8.49 5.49 4.40
N ALA A 20 7.75 4.45 4.04
CA ALA A 20 6.29 4.48 4.02
C ALA A 20 5.72 3.19 4.62
N THR A 21 4.53 3.30 5.19
CA THR A 21 3.70 2.17 5.62
C THR A 21 2.31 2.33 5.01
N LEU A 22 1.74 1.24 4.52
CA LEU A 22 0.34 1.19 4.09
C LEU A 22 -0.51 0.64 5.23
N THR A 23 -1.62 1.29 5.54
CA THR A 23 -2.61 0.80 6.50
C THR A 23 -3.91 0.47 5.78
N ASP A 24 -4.55 -0.63 6.14
CA ASP A 24 -5.91 -0.95 5.71
C ASP A 24 -6.89 -0.15 6.58
N ALA A 25 -7.64 0.77 5.97
CA ALA A 25 -8.55 1.64 6.71
C ALA A 25 -9.84 0.93 7.13
N THR A 26 -10.14 -0.22 6.53
CA THR A 26 -11.32 -1.04 6.87
C THR A 26 -11.03 -1.97 8.04
N ASP A 27 -9.79 -2.46 8.13
CA ASP A 27 -9.28 -3.26 9.24
C ASP A 27 -7.87 -2.81 9.63
N THR A 28 -7.79 -1.93 10.63
CA THR A 28 -6.51 -1.37 11.12
C THR A 28 -5.62 -2.40 11.80
N SER A 29 -6.10 -3.62 12.06
CA SER A 29 -5.31 -4.73 12.61
C SER A 29 -4.68 -5.61 11.54
N ASN A 30 -5.04 -5.41 10.26
CA ASN A 30 -4.57 -6.19 9.15
C ASN A 30 -3.06 -6.02 8.94
N GLN A 31 -2.33 -7.14 9.04
CA GLN A 31 -0.89 -7.22 8.76
C GLN A 31 -0.56 -8.15 7.56
N SER A 32 -1.59 -8.52 6.81
CA SER A 32 -1.49 -9.36 5.63
C SER A 32 -1.15 -8.51 4.39
N PRO A 33 -0.86 -9.13 3.23
CA PRO A 33 -0.72 -8.39 1.97
C PRO A 33 -2.06 -8.14 1.26
N VAL A 34 -3.19 -8.54 1.83
CA VAL A 34 -4.51 -8.42 1.20
C VAL A 34 -5.26 -7.26 1.80
N LEU A 35 -5.60 -6.28 0.97
CA LEU A 35 -6.44 -5.15 1.36
C LEU A 35 -7.89 -5.61 1.44
N SER A 36 -8.51 -5.35 2.58
CA SER A 36 -9.90 -5.66 2.81
C SER A 36 -10.81 -4.78 1.98
N LEU A 37 -11.94 -5.34 1.56
CA LEU A 37 -12.97 -4.56 0.89
C LEU A 37 -13.82 -3.85 1.94
N ASP A 38 -14.16 -2.60 1.67
CA ASP A 38 -15.11 -1.84 2.46
C ASP A 38 -16.49 -2.54 2.48
N LYS A 39 -17.26 -2.31 3.55
CA LYS A 39 -18.56 -2.96 3.80
C LYS A 39 -19.63 -2.65 2.76
N THR A 40 -19.48 -1.58 1.97
CA THR A 40 -20.38 -1.23 0.86
C THR A 40 -20.10 -2.04 -0.41
N SER A 41 -18.99 -2.79 -0.45
CA SER A 41 -18.67 -3.68 -1.57
C SER A 41 -19.62 -4.87 -1.66
N THR A 42 -20.22 -5.07 -2.83
CA THR A 42 -21.14 -6.20 -3.08
C THR A 42 -20.45 -7.42 -3.65
N VAL A 43 -19.25 -7.28 -4.20
CA VAL A 43 -18.46 -8.40 -4.74
C VAL A 43 -18.08 -9.40 -3.63
N ARG A 44 -17.89 -10.68 -4.01
CA ARG A 44 -17.34 -11.73 -3.12
C ARG A 44 -16.24 -12.52 -3.82
N GLY A 45 -15.37 -13.13 -3.03
CA GLY A 45 -14.28 -13.99 -3.53
C GLY A 45 -13.13 -13.26 -4.21
N VAL A 46 -13.05 -11.94 -4.04
CA VAL A 46 -11.93 -11.11 -4.50
C VAL A 46 -11.34 -10.28 -3.36
N GLY A 47 -10.07 -9.97 -3.48
CA GLY A 47 -9.37 -9.00 -2.64
C GLY A 47 -8.41 -8.18 -3.50
N LEU A 48 -7.73 -7.21 -2.88
CA LEU A 48 -6.74 -6.39 -3.57
C LEU A 48 -5.36 -6.59 -2.95
N LYS A 49 -4.31 -6.54 -3.77
CA LYS A 49 -2.92 -6.46 -3.33
C LYS A 49 -2.26 -5.25 -3.97
N ILE A 50 -1.37 -4.59 -3.24
CA ILE A 50 -0.64 -3.41 -3.70
C ILE A 50 0.84 -3.79 -3.85
N TYR A 51 1.43 -3.45 -4.99
CA TYR A 51 2.81 -3.75 -5.33
C TYR A 51 3.58 -2.45 -5.55
N LYS A 52 4.83 -2.41 -5.09
CA LYS A 52 5.73 -1.28 -5.30
C LYS A 52 6.48 -1.47 -6.61
N ASP A 53 6.37 -0.50 -7.52
CA ASP A 53 7.00 -0.50 -8.84
C ASP A 53 6.82 -1.87 -9.52
N ASP A 54 7.90 -2.48 -9.99
CA ASP A 54 7.91 -3.81 -10.61
C ASP A 54 8.20 -4.94 -9.62
N SER A 55 8.05 -4.70 -8.30
CA SER A 55 8.25 -5.73 -7.28
C SER A 55 7.30 -6.91 -7.49
N PRO A 56 7.80 -8.15 -7.51
CA PRO A 56 6.94 -9.34 -7.54
C PRO A 56 6.23 -9.58 -6.21
N GLU A 57 6.69 -8.96 -5.13
CA GLU A 57 6.13 -9.08 -3.78
C GLU A 57 5.18 -7.94 -3.48
N ALA A 58 3.99 -8.31 -2.98
CA ALA A 58 3.00 -7.34 -2.52
C ALA A 58 3.42 -6.73 -1.18
N LEU A 59 3.19 -5.44 -1.04
CA LEU A 59 3.32 -4.73 0.22
C LEU A 59 2.35 -5.33 1.25
N ARG A 60 2.82 -5.43 2.49
CA ARG A 60 2.00 -5.85 3.63
C ARG A 60 1.48 -4.63 4.37
N PHE A 61 0.28 -4.74 4.92
CA PHE A 61 -0.31 -3.67 5.72
C PHE A 61 0.31 -3.61 7.11
N GLY A 62 0.36 -2.42 7.70
CA GLY A 62 0.88 -2.20 9.06
C GLY A 62 0.09 -1.11 9.77
N PRO A 63 0.44 -0.81 11.03
CA PRO A 63 -0.19 0.27 11.78
C PRO A 63 0.05 1.64 11.14
N ASP A 64 -0.90 2.56 11.31
CA ASP A 64 -0.71 3.96 10.93
C ASP A 64 0.24 4.66 11.91
N SER A 65 1.53 4.66 11.57
CA SER A 65 2.58 5.26 12.40
C SER A 65 3.80 5.66 11.57
N SER A 66 4.32 6.86 11.87
CA SER A 66 5.56 7.39 11.28
C SER A 66 6.80 7.04 12.11
N VAL A 67 6.66 6.27 13.19
CA VAL A 67 7.79 5.85 14.03
C VAL A 67 8.74 4.98 13.20
N LYS A 68 10.05 5.22 13.36
CA LYS A 68 11.10 4.43 12.72
C LYS A 68 10.97 2.95 13.08
N GLY A 69 11.01 2.08 12.07
CA GLY A 69 10.89 0.63 12.27
C GLY A 69 9.45 0.18 12.55
N ASN A 70 8.45 0.97 12.13
CA ASN A 70 7.06 0.54 12.16
C ASN A 70 6.88 -0.78 11.40
N ILE A 71 5.92 -1.60 11.85
CA ILE A 71 5.67 -2.93 11.27
C ILE A 71 5.30 -2.77 9.79
N ASN A 72 5.92 -3.60 8.94
CA ASN A 72 5.73 -3.62 7.48
C ASN A 72 6.04 -2.28 6.78
N GLN A 73 6.88 -1.44 7.41
CA GLN A 73 7.48 -0.28 6.77
C GLN A 73 8.39 -0.71 5.60
N TRP A 74 8.31 0.04 4.50
CA TRP A 74 9.13 -0.15 3.30
C TRP A 74 9.83 1.15 2.92
N GLN A 75 10.94 1.05 2.18
CA GLN A 75 11.72 2.21 1.77
C GLN A 75 11.06 2.90 0.56
N PHE A 76 10.73 4.18 0.70
CA PHE A 76 10.12 4.98 -0.36
C PHE A 76 11.19 5.60 -1.28
N SER A 77 12.25 6.16 -0.69
CA SER A 77 13.43 6.61 -1.42
C SER A 77 14.29 5.43 -1.89
N THR A 78 14.99 5.62 -3.01
CA THR A 78 15.96 4.67 -3.55
C THR A 78 17.29 4.73 -2.79
N TYR A 79 17.64 5.93 -2.29
CA TYR A 79 18.83 6.17 -1.48
C TYR A 79 18.60 7.34 -0.52
N ARG A 80 19.40 7.41 0.54
CA ARG A 80 19.33 8.49 1.53
C ARG A 80 19.66 9.84 0.89
N GLY A 81 18.82 10.84 1.13
CA GLY A 81 18.99 12.18 0.58
C GLY A 81 18.46 12.34 -0.85
N GLU A 82 17.71 11.37 -1.37
CA GLU A 82 17.02 11.55 -2.64
C GLU A 82 16.05 12.73 -2.56
N MET A 83 16.30 13.76 -3.39
CA MET A 83 15.54 15.02 -3.33
C MET A 83 14.10 14.88 -3.87
N ASN A 84 13.88 13.97 -4.83
CA ASN A 84 12.57 13.80 -5.47
C ASN A 84 12.21 12.32 -5.63
N PRO A 85 12.09 11.55 -4.53
CA PRO A 85 11.79 10.13 -4.64
C PRO A 85 10.40 9.94 -5.25
N ALA A 86 10.30 8.96 -6.14
CA ALA A 86 9.06 8.63 -6.82
C ALA A 86 8.85 7.11 -6.80
N VAL A 87 7.60 6.71 -6.57
CA VAL A 87 7.19 5.30 -6.49
C VAL A 87 5.86 5.14 -7.21
N SER A 88 5.74 4.07 -7.98
CA SER A 88 4.48 3.61 -8.57
C SER A 88 3.89 2.52 -7.70
N LEU A 89 2.62 2.65 -7.31
CA LEU A 89 1.87 1.63 -6.61
C LEU A 89 0.91 0.96 -7.58
N ASN A 90 1.11 -0.32 -7.82
CA ASN A 90 0.30 -1.14 -8.72
C ASN A 90 -0.72 -1.94 -7.89
N ILE A 91 -2.00 -1.68 -8.09
CA ILE A 91 -3.08 -2.36 -7.38
C ILE A 91 -3.62 -3.48 -8.27
N ASN A 92 -3.67 -4.69 -7.74
CA ASN A 92 -4.13 -5.87 -8.47
C ASN A 92 -5.24 -6.61 -7.71
N TYR A 93 -6.27 -7.02 -8.45
CA TYR A 93 -7.24 -7.99 -7.98
C TYR A 93 -6.62 -9.37 -7.81
N ILE A 94 -6.93 -9.99 -6.67
CA ILE A 94 -6.65 -11.40 -6.38
C ILE A 94 -7.95 -12.17 -6.14
N ARG A 95 -7.91 -13.46 -6.44
CA ARG A 95 -9.01 -14.37 -6.11
C ARG A 95 -8.80 -14.92 -4.69
N THR A 96 -9.80 -14.73 -3.83
CA THR A 96 -9.82 -15.25 -2.45
C THR A 96 -10.83 -16.38 -2.28
N GLY A 97 -11.70 -16.63 -3.27
CA GLY A 97 -12.68 -17.71 -3.24
C GLY A 97 -13.51 -17.81 -4.51
N GLU A 98 -14.75 -18.28 -4.37
CA GLU A 98 -15.75 -18.24 -5.44
C GLU A 98 -16.16 -16.79 -5.74
N ILE A 99 -16.05 -16.40 -7.01
CA ILE A 99 -16.26 -15.01 -7.43
C ILE A 99 -17.75 -14.78 -7.65
N GLN A 100 -18.29 -13.79 -6.95
CA GLN A 100 -19.62 -13.25 -7.23
C GLN A 100 -19.46 -11.81 -7.69
N THR A 101 -20.16 -11.45 -8.77
CA THR A 101 -20.08 -10.12 -9.38
C THR A 101 -20.63 -9.05 -8.44
N GLY A 102 -20.08 -7.84 -8.54
CA GLY A 102 -20.49 -6.72 -7.70
C GLY A 102 -19.52 -5.56 -7.78
N THR A 103 -19.69 -4.61 -6.87
CA THR A 103 -18.83 -3.43 -6.72
C THR A 103 -17.67 -3.75 -5.79
N VAL A 104 -16.52 -3.16 -6.10
CA VAL A 104 -15.31 -3.20 -5.27
C VAL A 104 -15.05 -1.80 -4.77
N GLN A 105 -15.05 -1.62 -3.46
CA GLN A 105 -14.53 -0.43 -2.79
C GLN A 105 -13.53 -0.86 -1.73
N ALA A 106 -12.41 -0.16 -1.64
CA ALA A 106 -11.39 -0.41 -0.64
C ALA A 106 -10.66 0.90 -0.32
N ILE A 107 -10.19 1.03 0.91
CA ILE A 107 -9.56 2.25 1.39
C ILE A 107 -8.26 1.85 2.11
N SER A 108 -7.15 2.43 1.66
CA SER A 108 -5.85 2.32 2.33
C SER A 108 -5.28 3.70 2.57
N THR A 109 -4.62 3.89 3.70
CA THR A 109 -3.85 5.10 4.00
C THR A 109 -2.36 4.81 3.82
N ILE A 110 -1.60 5.84 3.43
CA ILE A 110 -0.15 5.79 3.36
C ILE A 110 0.42 6.78 4.37
N THR A 111 1.36 6.30 5.19
CA THR A 111 2.00 7.09 6.25
C THR A 111 3.48 7.16 5.97
N PHE A 112 4.00 8.38 5.79
CA PHE A 112 5.42 8.62 5.54
C PHE A 112 6.19 8.81 6.85
N SER A 113 7.37 8.23 6.90
CA SER A 113 8.33 8.33 8.01
C SER A 113 9.63 8.91 7.46
N TYR A 114 9.95 10.14 7.87
CA TYR A 114 11.16 10.86 7.49
C TYR A 114 12.21 10.63 8.58
N GLN A 115 13.35 10.04 8.22
CA GLN A 115 14.36 9.52 9.15
C GLN A 115 15.77 10.07 8.89
#